data_AF-A0A6G3S698-F1
#
_entry.id   AF-A0A6G3S698-F1
#
_cell.length_a   1.000
_cell.length_b   1.000
_cell.length_c   1.000
_cell.angle_alpha   90.00
_cell.angle_beta   90.00
_cell.angle_gamma   90.00
#
_symmetry.space_group_name_H-M   'P 1'
#
loop_
_entity.id
_entity.type
_entity.pdbx_description
1 polymer ?
#
loop_
_entity_poly.entity_id
_entity_poly.type
_entity_poly.pdbx_seq_one_letter_code
_entity_poly.pdbx_strand_id
1 'polypeptide(L)'
;GQAARALARARATRTPLVHHRAAVPDLALTPLLAMPALLETLRTWLSLHGSWDRTAAALGVHRNTVRQRIGKCATLLAADLDDPDVRMELWFALRHAP
;
A
#
# COMPACT_ATOMS: atom_id res chain seq x y z
N GLY A 1 -8.71 28.64 24.55
CA GLY A 1 -8.55 27.36 25.31
C GLY A 1 -7.94 26.27 24.46
N GLN A 2 -7.61 25.10 25.04
CA GLN A 2 -7.07 23.92 24.30
C GLN A 2 -7.90 23.57 23.05
N ALA A 3 -9.23 23.75 23.10
CA ALA A 3 -10.13 23.57 21.96
C ALA A 3 -9.82 24.48 20.75
N ALA A 4 -9.39 25.73 20.98
CA ALA A 4 -9.01 26.66 19.91
C ALA A 4 -7.67 26.27 19.25
N ARG A 5 -6.76 25.64 20.01
CA ARG A 5 -5.49 25.11 19.48
C ARG A 5 -5.68 23.78 18.72
N ALA A 6 -6.66 22.97 19.12
CA ALA A 6 -7.07 21.78 18.37
C ALA A 6 -7.71 22.15 17.02
N LEU A 7 -8.56 23.19 16.99
CA LEU A 7 -9.17 23.67 15.76
C LEU A 7 -8.17 24.40 14.83
N ALA A 8 -7.15 25.08 15.39
CA ALA A 8 -6.06 25.68 14.62
C ALA A 8 -5.15 24.64 13.94
N ARG A 9 -4.94 23.46 14.57
CA ARG A 9 -4.27 22.31 13.92
C ARG A 9 -5.16 21.65 12.87
N ALA A 10 -6.47 21.55 13.11
CA ALA A 10 -7.43 21.01 12.14
C ALA A 10 -7.64 21.92 10.91
N ARG A 11 -7.29 23.21 10.99
CA ARG A 11 -7.31 24.17 9.86
C ARG A 11 -6.03 24.20 9.04
N ALA A 12 -4.95 23.54 9.48
CA ALA A 12 -3.67 23.50 8.77
C ALA A 12 -3.58 22.39 7.70
N THR A 13 -4.62 21.57 7.52
CA THR A 13 -4.63 20.42 6.60
C THR A 13 -5.74 20.49 5.55
N ARG A 14 -6.05 21.70 5.06
CA ARG A 14 -6.72 21.85 3.75
C ARG A 14 -5.86 22.67 2.79
N THR A 15 -4.57 22.34 2.75
CA THR A 15 -3.85 22.46 1.48
C THR A 15 -4.59 21.54 0.50
N PRO A 16 -5.01 22.02 -0.69
CA PRO A 16 -5.43 21.10 -1.72
C PRO A 16 -4.20 20.21 -1.93
N LEU A 17 -4.30 18.94 -1.53
CA LEU A 17 -3.42 17.95 -2.10
C LEU A 17 -3.74 18.06 -3.58
N VAL A 18 -2.90 18.81 -4.28
CA VAL A 18 -2.64 18.56 -5.67
C VAL A 18 -2.42 17.06 -5.64
N HIS A 19 -3.44 16.31 -6.06
CA HIS A 19 -3.28 14.91 -6.37
C HIS A 19 -2.21 14.98 -7.44
N HIS A 20 -0.95 14.82 -7.03
CA HIS A 20 0.05 14.42 -7.96
C HIS A 20 -0.50 13.07 -8.36
N ARG A 21 -1.24 13.08 -9.48
CA ARG A 21 -1.57 11.91 -10.23
C ARG A 21 -0.18 11.45 -10.69
N ALA A 22 0.57 10.82 -9.80
CA ALA A 22 1.37 9.68 -10.18
C ALA A 22 0.32 8.72 -10.69
N ALA A 23 -0.16 8.98 -11.92
CA ALA A 23 -0.91 8.01 -12.67
C ALA A 23 0.03 6.83 -12.63
N VAL A 24 -0.29 5.78 -11.89
CA VAL A 24 0.41 4.54 -12.06
C VAL A 24 -0.19 4.00 -13.36
N PRO A 25 0.40 4.33 -14.53
CA PRO A 25 -0.24 4.04 -15.79
C PRO A 25 0.03 2.56 -15.99
N ASP A 26 -1.02 1.75 -15.90
CA ASP A 26 -0.95 0.34 -16.24
C ASP A 26 -0.06 -0.46 -15.26
N LEU A 27 -0.45 -0.51 -13.97
CA LEU A 27 0.00 -1.60 -13.09
C LEU A 27 -0.41 -2.91 -13.76
N ALA A 28 0.49 -3.49 -14.53
CA ALA A 28 0.32 -4.82 -15.08
C ALA A 28 0.27 -5.78 -13.89
N LEU A 29 -0.94 -6.07 -13.40
CA LEU A 29 -1.14 -7.03 -12.32
C LEU A 29 -0.91 -8.47 -12.79
N THR A 30 -0.89 -8.70 -14.10
CA THR A 30 -0.74 -10.02 -14.75
C THR A 30 0.41 -10.86 -14.16
N PRO A 31 1.64 -10.34 -13.96
CA PRO A 31 2.71 -11.11 -13.34
C PRO A 31 2.43 -11.48 -11.88
N LEU A 32 1.72 -10.63 -11.12
CA LEU A 32 1.32 -10.95 -9.75
C LEU A 32 0.18 -11.96 -9.69
N LEU A 33 -0.78 -11.90 -10.62
CA LEU A 33 -1.91 -12.83 -10.69
C LEU A 33 -1.43 -14.28 -10.92
N ALA A 34 -0.30 -14.47 -11.61
CA ALA A 34 0.35 -15.76 -11.79
C ALA A 34 1.11 -16.27 -10.55
N MET A 35 1.20 -15.48 -9.47
CA MET A 35 1.99 -15.77 -8.27
C MET A 35 1.15 -15.67 -7.00
N PRO A 36 0.33 -16.68 -6.67
CA PRO A 36 -0.68 -16.61 -5.60
C PRO A 36 -0.11 -16.16 -4.25
N ALA A 37 1.06 -16.68 -3.86
CA ALA A 37 1.71 -16.32 -2.60
C ALA A 37 2.15 -14.85 -2.54
N LEU A 38 2.56 -14.25 -3.67
CA LEU A 38 2.90 -12.83 -3.72
C LEU A 38 1.65 -11.96 -3.66
N LEU A 39 0.62 -12.33 -4.41
CA LEU A 39 -0.66 -11.64 -4.43
C LEU A 39 -1.34 -11.63 -3.05
N GLU A 40 -1.38 -12.79 -2.38
CA GLU A 40 -1.91 -12.92 -1.02
C GLU A 40 -1.11 -12.10 -0.02
N THR A 41 0.24 -12.14 -0.12
CA THR A 41 1.11 -11.35 0.76
C THR A 41 0.86 -9.86 0.58
N LEU A 42 0.76 -9.39 -0.66
CA LEU A 42 0.52 -7.99 -1.00
C LEU A 42 -0.85 -7.51 -0.53
N ARG A 43 -1.92 -8.28 -0.79
CA ARG A 43 -3.29 -7.95 -0.34
C ARG A 43 -3.37 -7.85 1.18
N THR A 44 -2.78 -8.81 1.89
CA THR A 44 -2.77 -8.85 3.35
C THR A 44 -1.97 -7.68 3.93
N TRP A 45 -0.79 -7.40 3.36
CA TRP A 45 0.07 -6.31 3.78
C TRP A 45 -0.57 -4.94 3.60
N LEU A 46 -1.22 -4.69 2.45
CA LEU A 46 -1.98 -3.46 2.21
C LEU A 46 -3.15 -3.31 3.19
N SER A 47 -3.89 -4.41 3.43
CA SER A 47 -5.02 -4.42 4.38
C SER A 47 -4.60 -4.20 5.84
N LEU A 48 -3.34 -4.51 6.18
CA LEU A 48 -2.75 -4.30 7.50
C LEU A 48 -1.85 -3.06 7.57
N HIS A 49 -2.08 -2.10 6.66
CA HIS A 49 -1.41 -0.80 6.60
C HIS A 49 0.12 -0.88 6.52
N GLY A 50 0.62 -1.86 5.79
CA GLY A 50 2.05 -2.05 5.54
C GLY A 50 2.85 -2.65 6.70
N SER A 51 2.17 -3.24 7.69
CA SER A 51 2.84 -3.82 8.85
C SER A 51 3.47 -5.17 8.54
N TRP A 52 4.79 -5.27 8.62
CA TRP A 52 5.55 -6.52 8.43
C TRP A 52 5.12 -7.61 9.41
N ASP A 53 5.08 -7.29 10.70
CA ASP A 53 4.84 -8.28 11.75
C ASP A 53 3.38 -8.75 11.77
N ARG A 54 2.41 -7.83 11.58
CA ARG A 54 1.00 -8.23 11.51
C ARG A 54 0.72 -9.09 10.27
N THR A 55 1.35 -8.77 9.14
CA THR A 55 1.23 -9.59 7.92
C THR A 55 1.86 -10.96 8.10
N ALA A 56 3.05 -11.01 8.73
CA ALA A 56 3.74 -12.25 9.02
C ALA A 56 2.90 -13.17 9.92
N ALA A 57 2.32 -12.61 10.99
CA ALA A 57 1.41 -13.31 11.87
C ALA A 57 0.14 -13.81 11.14
N ALA A 58 -0.48 -12.96 10.31
CA ALA A 58 -1.67 -13.31 9.56
C ALA A 58 -1.45 -14.45 8.54
N LEU A 59 -0.26 -14.51 7.93
CA LEU A 59 0.08 -15.50 6.90
C LEU A 59 0.83 -16.72 7.44
N GLY A 60 1.13 -16.77 8.74
CA GLY A 60 1.93 -17.85 9.34
C GLY A 60 3.36 -17.95 8.78
N VAL A 61 3.96 -16.83 8.36
CA VAL A 61 5.32 -16.78 7.82
C VAL A 61 6.22 -15.88 8.66
N HIS A 62 7.53 -15.93 8.43
CA HIS A 62 8.46 -15.02 9.09
C HIS A 62 8.41 -13.60 8.45
N ARG A 63 8.63 -12.54 9.26
CA ARG A 63 8.61 -11.14 8.78
C ARG A 63 9.56 -10.86 7.60
N ASN A 64 10.70 -11.55 7.56
CA ASN A 64 11.66 -11.40 6.45
C ASN A 64 11.10 -11.95 5.14
N THR A 65 10.31 -13.02 5.19
CA THR A 65 9.60 -13.56 4.03
C THR A 65 8.61 -12.53 3.50
N VAL A 66 7.88 -11.82 4.37
CA VAL A 66 6.99 -10.72 3.95
C VAL A 66 7.79 -9.63 3.24
N ARG A 67 8.88 -9.14 3.84
CA ARG A 67 9.73 -8.10 3.23
C ARG A 67 10.27 -8.52 1.86
N GLN A 68 10.76 -9.75 1.73
CA GLN A 68 11.25 -10.28 0.46
C GLN A 68 10.15 -10.36 -0.60
N ARG A 69 8.97 -10.84 -0.23
CA ARG A 69 7.83 -10.94 -1.15
C ARG A 69 7.33 -9.56 -1.58
N ILE A 70 7.22 -8.60 -0.67
CA ILE A 70 6.83 -7.22 -1.01
C ILE A 70 7.88 -6.53 -1.88
N GLY A 71 9.18 -6.72 -1.59
CA GLY A 71 10.25 -6.24 -2.47
C GLY A 71 10.14 -6.82 -3.89
N LYS A 72 9.83 -8.12 -4.00
CA LYS A 72 9.58 -8.74 -5.30
C LYS A 72 8.32 -8.18 -6.00
N CYS A 73 7.25 -7.89 -5.25
CA CYS A 73 6.07 -7.20 -5.80
C CYS A 73 6.43 -5.82 -6.34
N ALA A 74 7.20 -5.01 -5.60
CA ALA A 74 7.66 -3.70 -6.04
C ALA A 74 8.43 -3.78 -7.37
N THR A 75 9.35 -4.76 -7.49
CA THR A 75 10.08 -5.01 -8.74
C THR A 75 9.17 -5.40 -9.89
N LEU A 76 8.24 -6.34 -9.68
CA LEU A 76 7.33 -6.82 -10.73
C LEU A 76 6.37 -5.75 -11.20
N LEU A 77 5.97 -4.84 -10.30
CA LEU A 77 5.06 -3.74 -10.59
C LEU A 77 5.77 -2.47 -11.08
N ALA A 78 7.12 -2.45 -11.07
CA ALA A 78 7.92 -1.26 -11.28
C ALA A 78 7.42 -0.06 -10.44
N ALA A 79 7.07 -0.32 -9.17
CA ALA A 79 6.39 0.63 -8.30
C ALA A 79 7.11 0.80 -6.96
N ASP A 80 7.13 2.04 -6.45
CA ASP A 80 7.64 2.33 -5.11
C ASP A 80 6.57 2.02 -4.06
N LEU A 81 6.70 0.87 -3.40
CA LEU A 81 5.77 0.47 -2.34
C LEU A 81 6.07 1.15 -1.00
N ASP A 82 7.04 2.05 -0.87
CA ASP A 82 7.17 2.91 0.31
C ASP A 82 6.34 4.20 0.21
N ASP A 83 5.90 4.56 -1.00
CA ASP A 83 4.99 5.67 -1.25
C ASP A 83 3.54 5.33 -0.82
N PRO A 84 2.93 6.08 0.12
CA PRO A 84 1.55 5.85 0.55
C PRO A 84 0.52 6.04 -0.56
N ASP A 85 0.76 6.92 -1.54
CA ASP A 85 -0.15 7.14 -2.66
C ASP A 85 -0.13 5.93 -3.61
N VAL A 86 1.05 5.38 -3.91
CA VAL A 86 1.19 4.12 -4.67
C VAL A 86 0.48 2.97 -3.95
N ARG A 87 0.63 2.85 -2.62
CA ARG A 87 -0.08 1.81 -1.85
C ARG A 87 -1.60 1.97 -1.94
N MET A 88 -2.11 3.21 -1.88
CA MET A 88 -3.54 3.49 -1.98
C MET A 88 -4.08 3.12 -3.36
N GLU A 89 -3.40 3.51 -4.43
CA GLU A 89 -3.79 3.16 -5.80
C GLU A 89 -3.77 1.65 -6.02
N LEU A 90 -2.73 0.97 -5.56
CA LEU A 90 -2.60 -0.49 -5.68
C LEU A 90 -3.69 -1.23 -4.90
N TRP A 91 -4.05 -0.76 -3.71
CA TRP A 91 -5.16 -1.32 -2.94
C TRP A 91 -6.51 -1.10 -3.62
N PHE A 92 -6.69 0.04 -4.29
CA PHE A 92 -7.88 0.25 -5.12
C PHE A 92 -7.89 -0.71 -6.31
N ALA A 93 -6.80 -0.80 -7.08
CA ALA A 93 -6.69 -1.68 -8.24
C ALA A 93 -6.94 -3.15 -7.89
N LEU A 94 -6.36 -3.66 -6.80
CA LEU A 94 -6.50 -5.07 -6.39
C LEU A 94 -7.90 -5.47 -5.92
N ARG A 95 -8.74 -4.51 -5.52
CA ARG A 95 -10.13 -4.77 -5.09
C ARG A 95 -11.15 -4.66 -6.20
N HIS A 96 -10.79 -4.01 -7.30
CA HIS A 96 -11.65 -3.86 -8.48
C HIS A 96 -11.15 -4.69 -9.67
N ALA A 97 -9.99 -5.32 -9.56
CA ALA A 97 -9.54 -6.33 -10.51
C ALA A 97 -10.55 -7.50 -10.53
N PRO A 98 -10.97 -7.96 -11.73
CA PRO A 98 -11.94 -9.04 -11.89
C PRO A 98 -11.45 -10.39 -11.34
#